data_AF-Q71HS7-F1
#
_entry.id   AF-Q71HS7-F1
#
_cell.length_a   1.000
_cell.length_b   1.000
_cell.length_c   1.000
_cell.angle_alpha   90.00
_cell.angle_beta   90.00
_cell.angle_gamma   90.00
#
_symmetry.space_group_name_H-M   'P 1'
#
loop_
_entity.id
_entity.type
_entity.pdbx_description
1 polymer ?
#
loop_
_entity_poly.entity_id
_entity_poly.type
_entity_poly.pdbx_seq_one_letter_code
_entity_poly.pdbx_strand_id
1 'polypeptide(L)'
;DKNLRALYNDLSKDQVARLGWLPKAGESDEDIQTRPYVLSASLYGRNADSEKQAHEIYVEYADKLAELSADIRPYVLINEVENYGSSELTDKLIGLYQATSDPSFKMDLEAAIVKSKDEGELKKIVSWFKNAEIVKPQDLRGWFSGVLSNPAGEQLAWDWIRDEWAWLE
;
A
#
# COMPACT_ATOMS: atom_id res chain seq x y z
N ASP A 1 -18.84 -2.08 -8.23
CA ASP A 1 -17.71 -2.58 -7.41
C ASP A 1 -18.01 -3.87 -6.64
N LYS A 2 -19.08 -3.96 -5.83
CA LYS A 2 -19.37 -5.14 -4.98
C LYS A 2 -19.30 -6.51 -5.67
N ASN A 3 -19.89 -6.66 -6.85
CA ASN A 3 -19.87 -7.94 -7.60
C ASN A 3 -18.46 -8.31 -8.08
N LEU A 4 -17.66 -7.31 -8.47
CA LEU A 4 -16.29 -7.53 -8.90
C LEU A 4 -15.42 -7.97 -7.71
N ARG A 5 -15.55 -7.31 -6.56
CA ARG A 5 -14.88 -7.76 -5.33
C ARG A 5 -15.29 -9.18 -4.93
N ALA A 6 -16.57 -9.51 -5.02
CA ALA A 6 -17.05 -10.86 -4.73
C ALA A 6 -16.42 -11.91 -5.67
N LEU A 7 -16.30 -11.60 -6.97
CA LEU A 7 -15.62 -12.46 -7.94
C LEU A 7 -14.13 -12.63 -7.61
N TYR A 8 -13.42 -11.55 -7.29
CA TYR A 8 -12.00 -11.62 -6.91
C TYR A 8 -11.78 -12.44 -5.65
N ASN A 9 -12.65 -12.30 -4.64
CA ASN A 9 -12.61 -13.14 -3.44
C ASN A 9 -12.83 -14.61 -3.79
N ASP A 10 -13.81 -14.92 -4.65
CA ASP A 10 -14.11 -16.29 -5.05
C ASP A 10 -12.93 -16.95 -5.80
N LEU A 11 -12.28 -16.20 -6.69
CA LEU A 11 -11.12 -16.67 -7.45
C LEU A 11 -9.85 -16.87 -6.60
N SER A 12 -9.72 -16.14 -5.48
CA SER A 12 -8.47 -16.11 -4.70
C SER A 12 -8.52 -16.94 -3.42
N LYS A 13 -9.69 -17.10 -2.77
CA LYS A 13 -9.80 -17.69 -1.42
C LYS A 13 -9.11 -19.06 -1.28
N ASP A 14 -9.28 -19.96 -2.26
CA ASP A 14 -8.71 -21.31 -2.18
C ASP A 14 -7.19 -21.28 -2.39
N GLN A 15 -6.69 -20.35 -3.20
CA GLN A 15 -5.26 -20.14 -3.40
C GLN A 15 -4.62 -19.48 -2.17
N VAL A 16 -5.30 -18.55 -1.49
CA VAL A 16 -4.83 -18.00 -0.21
C VAL A 16 -4.69 -19.13 0.82
N ALA A 17 -5.71 -19.99 0.93
CA ALA A 17 -5.66 -21.12 1.86
C ALA A 17 -4.51 -22.09 1.55
N ARG A 18 -4.23 -22.34 0.26
CA ARG A 18 -3.15 -23.22 -0.20
C ARG A 18 -1.76 -22.60 0.01
N LEU A 19 -1.55 -21.38 -0.48
CA LEU A 19 -0.25 -20.70 -0.51
C LEU A 19 0.11 -20.12 0.86
N GLY A 20 -0.86 -19.57 1.58
CA GLY A 20 -0.63 -18.78 2.77
C GLY A 20 0.02 -17.42 2.46
N TRP A 21 0.16 -16.60 3.49
CA TRP A 21 0.76 -15.27 3.37
C TRP A 21 2.28 -15.29 3.45
N LEU A 22 2.87 -16.08 4.34
CA LEU A 22 4.33 -16.12 4.49
C LEU A 22 4.96 -17.15 3.54
N PRO A 23 6.19 -16.90 3.03
CA PRO A 23 6.96 -17.89 2.29
C PRO A 23 7.13 -19.19 3.08
N LYS A 24 7.11 -20.32 2.38
CA LYS A 24 7.24 -21.67 2.96
C LYS A 24 8.54 -22.32 2.50
N ALA A 25 9.17 -23.09 3.39
CA ALA A 25 10.37 -23.83 3.03
C ALA A 25 10.06 -24.88 1.96
N GLY A 26 10.80 -24.85 0.84
CA GLY A 26 10.71 -25.85 -0.23
C GLY A 26 9.50 -25.69 -1.17
N GLU A 27 8.84 -24.54 -1.18
CA GLU A 27 7.80 -24.24 -2.17
C GLU A 27 8.39 -23.97 -3.56
N SER A 28 7.57 -24.13 -4.61
CA SER A 28 8.00 -23.92 -5.99
C SER A 28 8.16 -22.44 -6.33
N ASP A 29 9.02 -22.14 -7.30
CA ASP A 29 9.16 -20.78 -7.84
C ASP A 29 7.81 -20.25 -8.37
N GLU A 30 6.99 -21.12 -8.95
CA GLU A 30 5.63 -20.78 -9.41
C GLU A 30 4.74 -20.33 -8.25
N ASP A 31 4.80 -21.01 -7.10
CA ASP A 31 4.01 -20.64 -5.92
C ASP A 31 4.49 -19.31 -5.32
N ILE A 32 5.81 -19.08 -5.29
CA ILE A 32 6.40 -17.80 -4.86
C ILE A 32 5.89 -16.66 -5.74
N GLN A 33 6.00 -16.81 -7.07
CA GLN A 33 5.61 -15.77 -8.03
C GLN A 33 4.09 -15.57 -8.09
N THR A 34 3.30 -16.61 -7.81
CA THR A 34 1.82 -16.52 -7.83
C THR A 34 1.26 -15.84 -6.60
N ARG A 35 1.91 -15.99 -5.43
CA ARG A 35 1.42 -15.47 -4.15
C ARG A 35 1.07 -13.98 -4.18
N PRO A 36 1.92 -13.05 -4.66
CA PRO A 36 1.59 -11.63 -4.74
C PRO A 36 0.23 -11.34 -5.39
N TYR A 37 -0.06 -12.00 -6.52
CA TYR A 37 -1.31 -11.79 -7.27
C TYR A 37 -2.52 -12.29 -6.50
N VAL A 38 -2.38 -13.45 -5.83
CA VAL A 38 -3.45 -14.05 -5.02
C VAL A 38 -3.74 -13.19 -3.79
N LEU A 39 -2.71 -12.70 -3.10
CA LEU A 39 -2.85 -11.83 -1.94
C LEU A 39 -3.53 -10.50 -2.33
N SER A 40 -3.03 -9.86 -3.40
CA SER A 40 -3.63 -8.65 -3.97
C SER A 40 -5.12 -8.83 -4.30
N ALA A 41 -5.46 -9.94 -4.98
CA ALA A 41 -6.83 -10.26 -5.32
C ALA A 41 -7.71 -10.47 -4.09
N SER A 42 -7.20 -11.13 -3.05
CA SER A 42 -7.94 -11.37 -1.82
C SER A 42 -8.22 -10.09 -1.02
N LEU A 43 -7.26 -9.16 -0.97
CA LEU A 43 -7.44 -7.85 -0.33
C LEU A 43 -8.44 -6.99 -1.11
N TYR A 44 -8.31 -6.92 -2.44
CA TYR A 44 -9.30 -6.24 -3.28
C TYR A 44 -10.71 -6.84 -3.09
N GLY A 45 -10.78 -8.17 -2.96
CA GLY A 45 -12.00 -8.91 -2.66
C GLY A 45 -12.58 -8.71 -1.26
N ARG A 46 -11.90 -7.97 -0.37
CA ARG A 46 -12.27 -7.79 1.06
C ARG A 46 -12.47 -9.12 1.78
N ASN A 47 -11.56 -10.06 1.53
CA ASN A 47 -11.53 -11.31 2.27
C ASN A 47 -11.15 -11.03 3.73
N ALA A 48 -12.08 -11.27 4.66
CA ALA A 48 -11.89 -10.93 6.07
C ALA A 48 -10.72 -11.68 6.73
N ASP A 49 -10.48 -12.93 6.35
CA ASP A 49 -9.36 -13.72 6.88
C ASP A 49 -8.03 -13.19 6.36
N SER A 50 -7.94 -12.82 5.08
CA SER A 50 -6.75 -12.17 4.52
C SER A 50 -6.48 -10.82 5.19
N GLU A 51 -7.49 -9.97 5.37
CA GLU A 51 -7.31 -8.65 6.01
C GLU A 51 -6.84 -8.79 7.47
N LYS A 52 -7.37 -9.79 8.19
CA LYS A 52 -6.94 -10.13 9.56
C LYS A 52 -5.51 -10.66 9.59
N GLN A 53 -5.18 -11.61 8.71
CA GLN A 53 -3.85 -12.22 8.68
C GLN A 53 -2.77 -11.20 8.31
N ALA A 54 -3.06 -10.30 7.36
CA ALA A 54 -2.18 -9.20 6.99
C ALA A 54 -1.91 -8.27 8.18
N HIS A 55 -2.94 -7.95 8.97
CA HIS A 55 -2.79 -7.15 10.18
C HIS A 55 -1.94 -7.86 11.25
N GLU A 56 -2.17 -9.15 11.48
CA GLU A 56 -1.36 -9.94 12.42
C GLU A 56 0.13 -9.93 12.02
N ILE A 57 0.43 -10.08 10.73
CA ILE A 57 1.79 -9.98 10.19
C ILE A 57 2.35 -8.57 10.35
N TYR A 58 1.57 -7.52 10.10
CA TYR A 58 2.01 -6.14 10.33
C TYR A 58 2.42 -5.93 11.80
N VAL A 59 1.59 -6.37 12.74
CA VAL A 59 1.85 -6.24 14.18
C VAL A 59 3.13 -6.98 14.59
N GLU A 60 3.33 -8.21 14.08
CA GLU A 60 4.55 -8.98 14.36
C GLU A 60 5.83 -8.31 13.83
N TYR A 61 5.72 -7.61 12.70
CA TYR A 61 6.84 -6.95 12.02
C TYR A 61 6.91 -5.44 12.25
N ALA A 62 6.10 -4.88 13.17
CA ALA A 62 5.89 -3.45 13.28
C ALA A 62 7.20 -2.64 13.40
N ASP A 63 8.21 -3.16 14.09
CA ASP A 63 9.50 -2.48 14.30
C ASP A 63 10.58 -2.86 13.28
N LYS A 64 10.26 -3.77 12.35
CA LYS A 64 11.19 -4.38 11.38
C LYS A 64 10.54 -4.62 10.02
N LEU A 65 9.69 -3.68 9.59
CA LEU A 65 8.92 -3.80 8.35
C LEU A 65 9.79 -4.03 7.10
N ALA A 66 11.03 -3.53 7.10
CA ALA A 66 11.98 -3.76 6.02
C ALA A 66 12.40 -5.24 5.88
N GLU A 67 12.31 -6.03 6.94
CA GLU A 67 12.65 -7.47 6.96
C GLU A 67 11.53 -8.37 6.41
N LEU A 68 10.32 -7.84 6.20
CA LEU A 68 9.27 -8.58 5.51
C LEU A 68 9.74 -8.94 4.09
N SER A 69 9.40 -10.14 3.64
CA SER A 69 9.65 -10.53 2.25
C SER A 69 9.03 -9.51 1.30
N ALA A 70 9.80 -9.06 0.31
CA ALA A 70 9.37 -8.09 -0.70
C ALA A 70 8.13 -8.56 -1.48
N ASP A 71 7.92 -9.88 -1.58
CA ASP A 71 6.76 -10.47 -2.27
C ASP A 71 5.42 -10.15 -1.58
N ILE A 72 5.45 -9.85 -0.27
CA ILE A 72 4.24 -9.73 0.55
C ILE A 72 4.14 -8.38 1.25
N ARG A 73 5.29 -7.75 1.53
CA ARG A 73 5.43 -6.48 2.22
C ARG A 73 4.48 -5.39 1.71
N PRO A 74 4.36 -5.11 0.40
CA PRO A 74 3.43 -4.08 -0.08
C PRO A 74 1.98 -4.38 0.32
N TYR A 75 1.54 -5.64 0.27
CA TYR A 75 0.16 -6.00 0.59
C TYR A 75 -0.14 -5.95 2.09
N VAL A 76 0.84 -6.30 2.93
CA VAL A 76 0.75 -6.13 4.39
C VAL A 76 0.59 -4.64 4.73
N LEU A 77 1.44 -3.78 4.15
CA LEU A 77 1.40 -2.33 4.39
C LEU A 77 0.12 -1.68 3.85
N ILE A 78 -0.31 -2.04 2.63
CA ILE A 78 -1.56 -1.54 2.02
C ILE A 78 -2.76 -1.92 2.90
N ASN A 79 -2.84 -3.18 3.34
CA ASN A 79 -3.93 -3.62 4.22
C ASN A 79 -3.95 -2.82 5.52
N GLU A 80 -2.80 -2.63 6.15
CA GLU A 80 -2.72 -1.89 7.42
C GLU A 80 -3.21 -0.46 7.26
N VAL A 81 -2.74 0.27 6.23
CA VAL A 81 -3.18 1.64 5.98
C VAL A 81 -4.67 1.71 5.64
N GLU A 82 -5.18 0.78 4.83
CA GLU A 82 -6.59 0.78 4.43
C GLU A 82 -7.56 0.44 5.55
N ASN A 83 -7.19 -0.48 6.44
CA ASN A 83 -8.12 -1.12 7.36
C ASN A 83 -7.87 -0.78 8.84
N TYR A 84 -6.64 -0.39 9.18
CA TYR A 84 -6.18 -0.07 10.53
C TYR A 84 -5.44 1.28 10.58
N GLY A 85 -5.62 2.11 9.56
CA GLY A 85 -4.93 3.39 9.41
C GLY A 85 -5.22 4.38 10.53
N SER A 86 -4.18 5.14 10.91
CA SER A 86 -4.24 6.27 11.83
C SER A 86 -3.19 7.31 11.43
N SER A 87 -3.28 8.54 11.99
CA SER A 87 -2.27 9.56 11.72
C SER A 87 -0.87 9.13 12.19
N GLU A 88 -0.80 8.41 13.32
CA GLU A 88 0.45 7.84 13.84
C GLU A 88 1.04 6.80 12.91
N LEU A 89 0.20 5.97 12.27
CA LEU A 89 0.67 5.02 11.25
C LEU A 89 1.23 5.79 10.04
N THR A 90 0.51 6.79 9.54
CA THR A 90 0.99 7.62 8.43
C THR A 90 2.35 8.25 8.75
N ASP A 91 2.49 8.84 9.95
CA ASP A 91 3.73 9.48 10.42
C ASP A 91 4.88 8.48 10.56
N LYS A 92 4.60 7.27 11.05
CA LYS A 92 5.59 6.19 11.10
C LYS A 92 6.06 5.79 9.71
N LEU A 93 5.14 5.57 8.77
CA LEU A 93 5.48 5.09 7.43
C LEU A 93 6.22 6.16 6.62
N ILE A 94 5.85 7.44 6.74
CA ILE A 94 6.59 8.51 6.07
C ILE A 94 8.00 8.68 6.64
N GLY A 95 8.17 8.52 7.97
CA GLY A 95 9.49 8.51 8.60
C GLY A 95 10.39 7.39 8.08
N LEU A 96 9.84 6.17 7.91
CA LEU A 96 10.55 5.05 7.31
C LEU A 96 10.92 5.33 5.84
N TYR A 97 10.01 5.94 5.08
CA TYR A 97 10.23 6.30 3.67
C TYR A 97 11.37 7.32 3.52
N GLN A 98 11.47 8.29 4.44
CA GLN A 98 12.56 9.28 4.43
C GLN A 98 13.90 8.68 4.88
N ALA A 99 13.89 7.69 5.78
CA ALA A 99 15.09 7.10 6.34
C ALA A 99 15.71 5.99 5.48
N THR A 100 14.91 5.28 4.69
CA THR A 100 15.38 4.12 3.92
C THR A 100 16.19 4.51 2.69
N SER A 101 17.28 3.77 2.44
CA SER A 101 18.01 3.80 1.17
C SER A 101 17.63 2.64 0.23
N ASP A 102 16.80 1.71 0.67
CA ASP A 102 16.31 0.59 -0.15
C ASP A 102 15.19 1.08 -1.08
N PRO A 103 15.41 1.10 -2.42
CA PRO A 103 14.41 1.55 -3.37
C PRO A 103 13.13 0.69 -3.36
N SER A 104 13.25 -0.62 -3.13
CA SER A 104 12.10 -1.53 -3.09
C SER A 104 11.23 -1.21 -1.88
N PHE A 105 11.82 -1.08 -0.69
CA PHE A 105 11.05 -0.74 0.50
C PHE A 105 10.42 0.65 0.39
N LYS A 106 11.14 1.60 -0.23
CA LYS A 106 10.62 2.94 -0.46
C LYS A 106 9.37 2.94 -1.36
N MET A 107 9.39 2.19 -2.45
CA MET A 107 8.21 2.02 -3.33
C MET A 107 7.04 1.35 -2.62
N ASP A 108 7.30 0.35 -1.77
CA ASP A 108 6.24 -0.33 -1.01
C ASP A 108 5.56 0.60 -0.01
N LEU A 109 6.34 1.45 0.67
CA LEU A 109 5.82 2.47 1.59
C LEU A 109 4.98 3.51 0.84
N GLU A 110 5.47 4.04 -0.27
CA GLU A 110 4.75 4.99 -1.12
C GLU A 110 3.41 4.41 -1.60
N ALA A 111 3.43 3.17 -2.10
CA ALA A 111 2.23 2.48 -2.57
C ALA A 111 1.18 2.25 -1.48
N ALA A 112 1.61 2.11 -0.22
CA ALA A 112 0.74 1.90 0.93
C ALA A 112 0.19 3.20 1.51
N ILE A 113 1.03 4.22 1.75
CA ILE A 113 0.64 5.45 2.45
C ILE A 113 -0.54 6.15 1.74
N VAL A 114 -0.51 6.16 0.41
CA VAL A 114 -1.56 6.76 -0.42
C VAL A 114 -2.89 6.00 -0.41
N LYS A 115 -2.99 4.86 0.29
CA LYS A 115 -4.22 4.03 0.37
C LYS A 115 -5.13 4.37 1.55
N SER A 116 -4.79 5.39 2.35
CA SER A 116 -5.67 5.83 3.44
C SER A 116 -7.10 6.05 2.96
N LYS A 117 -8.09 5.62 3.76
CA LYS A 117 -9.51 5.91 3.51
C LYS A 117 -9.95 7.23 4.15
N ASP A 118 -9.08 7.85 4.96
CA ASP A 118 -9.32 9.14 5.60
C ASP A 118 -8.89 10.28 4.66
N GLU A 119 -9.85 11.07 4.21
CA GLU A 119 -9.60 12.22 3.33
C GLU A 119 -8.69 13.27 3.98
N GLY A 120 -8.73 13.43 5.30
CA GLY A 120 -7.84 14.33 6.05
C GLY A 120 -6.39 13.89 5.98
N GLU A 121 -6.12 12.59 6.09
CA GLU A 121 -4.78 12.02 5.88
C GLU A 121 -4.33 12.19 4.42
N LEU A 122 -5.22 12.02 3.44
CA LEU A 122 -4.88 12.26 2.03
C LEU A 122 -4.61 13.74 1.74
N LYS A 123 -5.32 14.68 2.39
CA LYS A 123 -5.01 16.12 2.32
C LYS A 123 -3.62 16.43 2.89
N LYS A 124 -3.28 15.82 4.02
CA LYS A 124 -1.93 15.90 4.61
C LYS A 124 -0.88 15.39 3.62
N ILE A 125 -1.11 14.26 2.96
CA ILE A 125 -0.22 13.71 1.94
C ILE A 125 -0.05 14.66 0.74
N VAL A 126 -1.14 15.20 0.19
CA VAL A 126 -1.08 16.16 -0.94
C VAL A 126 -0.29 17.41 -0.56
N SER A 127 -0.39 17.87 0.69
CA SER A 127 0.39 19.03 1.17
C SER A 127 1.92 18.80 1.10
N TRP A 128 2.37 17.55 1.04
CA TRP A 128 3.78 17.19 0.94
C TRP A 128 4.33 17.21 -0.48
N PHE A 129 3.50 17.26 -1.52
CA PHE A 129 3.94 17.13 -2.91
C PHE A 129 4.99 18.16 -3.33
N LYS A 130 4.92 19.39 -2.78
CA LYS A 130 5.89 20.46 -3.03
C LYS A 130 7.03 20.50 -2.01
N ASN A 131 6.99 19.66 -0.99
CA ASN A 131 7.99 19.61 0.07
C ASN A 131 9.07 18.57 -0.25
N ALA A 132 10.17 19.01 -0.86
CA ALA A 132 11.30 18.18 -1.26
C ALA A 132 12.07 17.50 -0.09
N GLU A 133 11.85 17.95 1.15
CA GLU A 133 12.38 17.26 2.33
C GLU A 133 11.59 15.99 2.65
N ILE A 134 10.30 15.98 2.32
CA ILE A 134 9.40 14.84 2.49
C ILE A 134 9.35 14.02 1.20
N VAL A 135 8.69 14.52 0.16
CA VAL A 135 8.55 13.82 -1.13
C VAL A 135 9.66 14.28 -2.06
N LYS A 136 10.57 13.37 -2.44
CA LYS A 136 11.65 13.73 -3.36
C LYS A 136 11.08 14.00 -4.76
N PRO A 137 11.62 14.98 -5.52
CA PRO A 137 11.06 15.35 -6.83
C PRO A 137 10.88 14.19 -7.81
N GLN A 138 11.80 13.22 -7.79
CA GLN A 138 11.72 12.03 -8.65
C GLN A 138 10.61 11.04 -8.25
N ASP A 139 10.16 11.08 -7.00
CA ASP A 139 9.12 10.18 -6.47
C ASP A 139 7.72 10.81 -6.61
N LEU A 140 7.62 12.14 -6.74
CA LEU A 140 6.36 12.89 -6.80
C LEU A 140 5.33 12.28 -7.76
N ARG A 141 5.78 11.75 -8.91
CA ARG A 141 4.88 11.14 -9.90
C ARG A 141 4.11 9.95 -9.33
N GLY A 142 4.76 9.10 -8.54
CA GLY A 142 4.11 7.93 -7.97
C GLY A 142 3.16 8.32 -6.82
N TRP A 143 3.57 9.27 -5.96
CA TRP A 143 2.72 9.85 -4.93
C TRP A 143 1.44 10.46 -5.51
N PHE A 144 1.59 11.31 -6.52
CA PHE A 144 0.47 11.90 -7.25
C PHE A 144 -0.44 10.82 -7.86
N SER A 145 0.13 9.87 -8.60
CA SER A 145 -0.64 8.79 -9.23
C SER A 145 -1.37 7.93 -8.20
N GLY A 146 -0.75 7.71 -7.04
CA GLY A 146 -1.29 6.95 -5.93
C GLY A 146 -2.51 7.61 -5.32
N VAL A 147 -2.42 8.89 -4.98
CA VAL A 147 -3.54 9.68 -4.45
C VAL A 147 -4.65 9.83 -5.50
N LEU A 148 -4.29 10.08 -6.77
CA LEU A 148 -5.27 10.16 -7.87
C LEU A 148 -6.07 8.87 -8.03
N SER A 149 -5.44 7.71 -7.83
CA SER A 149 -6.10 6.40 -7.94
C SER A 149 -6.87 5.99 -6.67
N ASN A 150 -6.82 6.80 -5.61
CA ASN A 150 -7.57 6.55 -4.39
C ASN A 150 -8.95 7.23 -4.47
N PRO A 151 -10.07 6.52 -4.30
CA PRO A 151 -11.41 7.12 -4.37
C PRO A 151 -11.63 8.31 -3.41
N ALA A 152 -10.98 8.34 -2.25
CA ALA A 152 -11.05 9.45 -1.31
C ALA A 152 -10.05 10.58 -1.61
N GLY A 153 -9.06 10.34 -2.48
CA GLY A 153 -7.99 11.26 -2.84
C GLY A 153 -8.05 11.80 -4.26
N GLU A 154 -8.85 11.17 -5.13
CA GLU A 154 -8.90 11.45 -6.57
C GLU A 154 -9.10 12.95 -6.84
N GLN A 155 -10.11 13.55 -6.21
CA GLN A 155 -10.41 14.97 -6.38
C GLN A 155 -9.29 15.86 -5.80
N LEU A 156 -8.67 15.48 -4.69
CA LEU A 156 -7.58 16.25 -4.07
C LEU A 156 -6.36 16.34 -5.00
N ALA A 157 -5.97 15.20 -5.58
CA ALA A 157 -4.88 15.15 -6.56
C ALA A 157 -5.25 15.94 -7.83
N TRP A 158 -6.48 15.77 -8.33
CA TRP A 158 -6.95 16.48 -9.51
C TRP A 158 -7.04 18.00 -9.34
N ASP A 159 -7.43 18.48 -8.17
CA ASP A 159 -7.42 19.90 -7.85
C ASP A 159 -5.98 20.41 -7.78
N TRP A 160 -5.12 19.71 -7.04
CA TRP A 160 -3.72 20.08 -6.88
C TRP A 160 -2.99 20.23 -8.22
N ILE A 161 -3.12 19.28 -9.15
CA ILE A 161 -2.40 19.35 -10.44
C ILE A 161 -2.86 20.51 -11.31
N ARG A 162 -4.13 20.92 -11.20
CA ARG A 162 -4.66 22.07 -11.94
C ARG A 162 -4.20 23.39 -11.33
N ASP A 163 -4.24 23.48 -10.00
CA ASP A 163 -3.86 24.69 -9.27
C ASP A 163 -2.34 24.93 -9.32
N GLU A 164 -1.55 23.85 -9.30
CA GLU A 164 -0.09 23.90 -9.23
C GLU A 164 0.58 23.59 -10.57
N TRP A 165 -0.16 23.64 -11.68
CA TRP A 165 0.38 23.35 -13.01
C TRP A 165 1.61 24.22 -13.33
N ALA A 166 1.54 25.51 -13.02
CA ALA A 166 2.63 26.46 -13.26
C ALA A 166 3.90 26.20 -12.42
N TRP A 167 3.78 25.45 -11.31
CA TRP A 167 4.94 25.05 -10.50
C TRP A 167 5.68 23.84 -11.10
N LEU A 168 5.01 23.05 -11.94
CA LEU A 168 5.61 21.90 -12.63
C LEU A 168 6.33 22.26 -13.93
N GLU A 169 6.07 23.45 -14.49
CA GLU A 169 6.77 24.03 -15.64
C GLU A 169 8.14 24.61 -15.24
#